data_AF-A0A9D0TJG3-F1
#
_entry.id   AF-A0A9D0TJG3-F1
#
_cell.length_a   1.000
_cell.length_b   1.000
_cell.length_c   1.000
_cell.angle_alpha   90.00
_cell.angle_beta   90.00
_cell.angle_gamma   90.00
#
_symmetry.space_group_name_H-M   'P 1'
#
loop_
_entity.id
_entity.type
_entity.pdbx_description
1 polymer ?
#
loop_
_entity_poly.entity_id
_entity_poly.type
_entity_poly.pdbx_seq_one_letter_code
_entity_poly.pdbx_strand_id
1 'polypeptide(L)'
;MVVFLTAFRRRKKLRNITVESTRISALLRRAMVFLGLVFALHIIAMLYFEGMGFADALWLTLTTVTTVGYGDLSASTLPGRAATILLLYGGGIFVLAKSAGDYFDFRMMQRDKKVKGFWRWNLSEHIVIINTPEYHSEQ
;
A
#
# COMPACT_ATOMS: atom_id res chain seq x y z
N MET A 1 3.26 11.00 42.06
CA MET A 1 3.65 9.72 41.41
C MET A 1 2.80 9.35 40.17
N VAL A 2 1.50 9.73 40.12
CA VAL A 2 0.58 9.34 39.02
C VAL A 2 0.82 10.05 37.68
N VAL A 3 1.23 11.33 37.69
CA VAL A 3 1.48 12.14 36.48
C VAL A 3 2.69 11.63 35.66
N PHE A 4 3.68 11.03 36.32
CA PHE A 4 4.88 10.51 35.67
C PHE A 4 4.61 9.22 34.88
N LEU A 5 3.72 8.36 35.39
CA LEU A 5 3.31 7.10 34.75
C LEU A 5 2.45 7.35 33.50
N THR A 6 1.56 8.35 33.52
CA THR A 6 0.76 8.75 32.35
C THR A 6 1.62 9.39 31.27
N ALA A 7 2.61 10.21 31.63
CA ALA A 7 3.57 10.78 30.68
C ALA A 7 4.44 9.68 30.01
N PHE A 8 4.88 8.68 30.77
CA PHE A 8 5.67 7.57 30.26
C PHE A 8 4.85 6.65 29.32
N ARG A 9 3.59 6.34 29.69
CA ARG A 9 2.65 5.61 28.82
C ARG A 9 2.36 6.37 27.52
N ARG A 10 2.19 7.70 27.57
CA ARG A 10 2.03 8.56 26.38
C ARG A 10 3.23 8.49 25.43
N ARG A 11 4.47 8.58 25.93
CA ARG A 11 5.68 8.48 25.09
C ARG A 11 5.82 7.10 24.43
N LYS A 12 5.53 6.02 25.15
CA LYS A 12 5.61 4.64 24.61
C LYS A 12 4.54 4.39 23.53
N LYS A 13 3.31 4.90 23.72
CA LYS A 13 2.21 4.79 22.74
C LYS A 13 2.53 5.57 21.46
N LEU A 14 3.05 6.80 21.57
CA LEU A 14 3.47 7.60 20.41
C LEU A 14 4.63 6.93 19.65
N ARG A 15 5.62 6.38 20.36
CA ARG A 15 6.72 5.62 19.74
C ARG A 15 6.22 4.41 18.99
N ASN A 16 5.28 3.64 19.54
CA ASN A 16 4.71 2.47 18.84
C ASN A 16 3.97 2.87 17.55
N ILE A 17 3.19 3.96 17.59
CA ILE A 17 2.45 4.46 16.42
C ILE A 17 3.40 4.96 15.30
N THR A 18 4.49 5.64 15.66
CA THR A 18 5.49 6.08 14.68
C THR A 18 6.24 4.90 14.09
N VAL A 19 6.69 3.95 14.93
CA VAL A 19 7.40 2.73 14.51
C VAL A 19 6.52 1.88 13.59
N GLU A 20 5.23 1.73 13.89
CA GLU A 20 4.26 1.00 13.06
C GLU A 20 4.09 1.65 11.68
N SER A 21 3.97 2.99 11.62
CA SER A 21 3.88 3.71 10.34
C SER A 21 5.13 3.57 9.47
N THR A 22 6.33 3.59 10.07
CA THR A 22 7.59 3.34 9.34
C THR A 22 7.69 1.90 8.84
N ARG A 23 7.21 0.91 9.62
CA ARG A 23 7.20 -0.50 9.19
C ARG A 23 6.29 -0.73 8.00
N ILE A 24 5.07 -0.19 8.01
CA ILE A 24 4.13 -0.32 6.89
C ILE A 24 4.71 0.31 5.62
N SER A 25 5.33 1.50 5.71
CA SER A 25 5.98 2.12 4.56
C SER A 25 7.14 1.29 3.99
N ALA A 26 7.88 0.59 4.84
CA ALA A 26 8.95 -0.31 4.41
C ALA A 26 8.41 -1.59 3.77
N LEU A 27 7.30 -2.14 4.31
CA LEU A 27 6.61 -3.29 3.72
C LEU A 27 6.04 -2.97 2.34
N LEU A 28 5.36 -1.83 2.19
CA LEU A 28 4.87 -1.33 0.90
C LEU A 28 6.01 -1.17 -0.10
N ARG A 29 7.15 -0.58 0.31
CA ARG A 29 8.32 -0.45 -0.57
C ARG A 29 8.85 -1.79 -1.05
N ARG A 30 8.99 -2.76 -0.14
CA ARG A 30 9.44 -4.12 -0.49
C ARG A 30 8.46 -4.82 -1.44
N ALA A 31 7.15 -4.66 -1.20
CA ALA A 31 6.12 -5.21 -2.07
C ALA A 31 6.16 -4.59 -3.48
N MET A 32 6.36 -3.27 -3.58
CA MET A 32 6.51 -2.59 -4.88
C MET A 32 7.76 -3.05 -5.64
N VAL A 33 8.90 -3.25 -4.97
CA VAL A 33 10.10 -3.81 -5.60
C VAL A 33 9.86 -5.24 -6.07
N PHE A 34 9.25 -6.08 -5.24
CA PHE A 34 8.91 -7.45 -5.61
C PHE A 34 7.97 -7.50 -6.82
N LEU A 35 6.92 -6.67 -6.82
CA LEU A 35 5.98 -6.57 -7.95
C LEU A 35 6.69 -6.14 -9.24
N GLY A 36 7.59 -5.15 -9.15
CA GLY A 36 8.41 -4.72 -10.29
C GLY A 36 9.29 -5.85 -10.85
N LEU A 37 9.88 -6.68 -9.98
CA LEU A 37 10.66 -7.86 -10.40
C LEU A 37 9.78 -8.92 -11.07
N VAL A 38 8.59 -9.19 -10.55
CA VAL A 38 7.63 -10.12 -11.15
C VAL A 38 7.22 -9.65 -12.54
N PHE A 39 6.97 -8.34 -12.72
CA PHE A 39 6.61 -7.79 -14.03
C PHE A 39 7.77 -7.87 -15.01
N ALA A 40 8.98 -7.50 -14.59
CA ALA A 40 10.17 -7.61 -15.43
C ALA A 40 10.41 -9.06 -15.88
N LEU A 41 10.27 -10.02 -14.96
CA LEU A 41 10.45 -11.44 -15.27
C LEU A 41 9.35 -11.95 -16.23
N HIS A 42 8.09 -11.55 -16.03
CA HIS A 42 7.00 -11.92 -16.94
C HIS A 42 7.21 -11.30 -18.33
N ILE A 43 7.58 -10.03 -18.42
CA ILE A 43 7.89 -9.35 -19.69
C ILE A 43 9.01 -10.11 -20.42
N ILE A 44 10.13 -10.38 -19.75
CA ILE A 44 11.25 -11.14 -20.35
C ILE A 44 10.80 -12.53 -20.83
N ALA A 45 9.95 -13.22 -20.05
CA ALA A 45 9.40 -14.50 -20.46
C ALA A 45 8.54 -14.40 -21.73
N MET A 46 7.72 -13.35 -21.87
CA MET A 46 6.91 -13.12 -23.08
C MET A 46 7.77 -12.72 -24.29
N LEU A 47 8.82 -11.94 -24.10
CA LEU A 47 9.77 -11.62 -25.18
C LEU A 47 10.48 -12.88 -25.69
N TYR A 48 10.91 -13.76 -24.79
CA TYR A 48 11.72 -14.93 -25.14
C TYR A 48 10.90 -16.13 -25.61
N PHE A 49 9.81 -16.46 -24.92
CA PHE A 49 9.00 -17.65 -25.24
C PHE A 49 7.94 -17.41 -26.31
N GLU A 50 7.36 -16.20 -26.37
CA GLU A 50 6.30 -15.88 -27.33
C GLU A 50 6.81 -14.99 -28.48
N GLY A 51 8.03 -14.45 -28.39
CA GLY A 51 8.56 -13.54 -29.41
C GLY A 51 7.83 -12.19 -29.49
N MET A 52 7.08 -11.81 -28.44
CA MET A 52 6.32 -10.58 -28.42
C MET A 52 7.23 -9.34 -28.38
N GLY A 53 6.77 -8.25 -28.99
CA GLY A 53 7.40 -6.94 -28.81
C GLY A 53 7.33 -6.49 -27.34
N PHE A 54 8.26 -5.63 -26.92
CA PHE A 54 8.29 -5.12 -25.54
C PHE A 54 6.98 -4.44 -25.12
N ALA A 55 6.38 -3.64 -26.02
CA ALA A 55 5.12 -2.95 -25.75
C ALA A 55 3.97 -3.94 -25.53
N ASP A 56 3.88 -4.97 -26.35
CA ASP A 56 2.85 -6.00 -26.29
C ASP A 56 2.99 -6.87 -25.02
N ALA A 57 4.22 -7.23 -24.66
CA ALA A 57 4.51 -7.95 -23.43
C ALA A 57 4.18 -7.11 -22.18
N LEU A 58 4.51 -5.82 -22.19
CA LEU A 58 4.15 -4.89 -21.12
C LEU A 58 2.63 -4.74 -21.03
N TRP A 59 1.95 -4.56 -22.17
CA TRP A 59 0.51 -4.46 -22.26
C TRP A 59 -0.19 -5.69 -21.67
N LEU A 60 0.20 -6.89 -22.11
CA LEU A 60 -0.30 -8.16 -21.58
C LEU A 60 -0.08 -8.28 -20.07
N THR A 61 1.10 -7.88 -19.58
CA THR A 61 1.42 -7.93 -18.15
C THR A 61 0.51 -7.01 -17.34
N LEU A 62 0.31 -5.78 -17.80
CA LEU A 62 -0.51 -4.78 -17.14
C LEU A 62 -1.99 -5.15 -17.14
N THR A 63 -2.55 -5.56 -18.29
CA THR A 63 -3.95 -5.94 -18.40
C THR A 63 -4.28 -7.18 -17.58
N THR A 64 -3.33 -8.13 -17.48
CA THR A 64 -3.49 -9.34 -16.67
C THR A 64 -3.41 -9.03 -15.17
N VAL A 65 -2.39 -8.29 -14.72
CA VAL A 65 -2.22 -8.02 -13.28
C VAL A 65 -3.30 -7.10 -12.71
N THR A 66 -3.79 -6.16 -13.52
CA THR A 66 -4.92 -5.30 -13.15
C THR A 66 -6.25 -6.01 -13.26
N THR A 67 -6.26 -7.28 -13.69
CA THR A 67 -7.45 -8.12 -13.88
C THR A 67 -8.46 -7.55 -14.89
N VAL A 68 -8.00 -6.64 -15.76
CA VAL A 68 -8.82 -6.10 -16.86
C VAL A 68 -9.00 -7.14 -17.96
N GLY A 69 -7.89 -7.77 -18.39
CA GLY A 69 -7.89 -8.92 -19.29
C GLY A 69 -8.70 -8.77 -20.57
N TYR A 70 -8.35 -7.81 -21.45
CA TYR A 70 -9.07 -7.58 -22.72
C TYR A 70 -9.12 -8.80 -23.65
N GLY A 71 -8.16 -9.73 -23.53
CA GLY A 71 -8.11 -10.96 -24.32
C GLY A 71 -7.62 -10.77 -25.76
N ASP A 72 -7.08 -9.60 -26.08
CA ASP A 72 -6.44 -9.24 -27.34
C ASP A 72 -5.07 -9.89 -27.53
N LEU A 73 -4.29 -9.97 -26.45
CA LEU A 73 -3.00 -10.68 -26.39
C LEU A 73 -3.07 -11.81 -25.38
N SER A 74 -2.41 -12.94 -25.67
CA SER A 74 -2.29 -14.06 -24.74
C SER A 74 -1.07 -14.91 -25.04
N ALA A 75 -0.54 -15.58 -24.01
CA ALA A 75 0.53 -16.56 -24.18
C ALA A 75 -0.01 -17.83 -24.84
N SER A 76 0.55 -18.22 -25.99
CA SER A 76 0.14 -19.39 -26.76
C SER A 76 1.02 -20.60 -26.47
N THR A 77 2.29 -20.38 -26.14
CA THR A 77 3.25 -21.43 -25.82
C THR A 77 3.05 -21.99 -24.42
N LEU A 78 3.39 -23.26 -24.23
CA LEU A 78 3.36 -23.92 -22.91
C LEU A 78 4.21 -23.17 -21.86
N PRO A 79 5.49 -22.82 -22.11
CA PRO A 79 6.30 -22.08 -21.14
C PRO A 79 5.77 -20.66 -20.88
N GLY A 80 5.26 -19.96 -21.91
CA GLY A 80 4.63 -18.65 -21.74
C GLY A 80 3.42 -18.73 -20.81
N ARG A 81 2.51 -19.67 -21.06
CA ARG A 81 1.33 -19.89 -20.21
C ARG A 81 1.70 -20.22 -18.77
N ALA A 82 2.67 -21.11 -18.57
CA ALA A 82 3.16 -21.44 -17.24
C ALA A 82 3.74 -20.21 -16.51
N ALA A 83 4.50 -19.37 -17.21
CA ALA A 83 5.03 -18.13 -16.66
C ALA A 83 3.90 -17.16 -16.27
N THR A 84 2.89 -16.96 -17.10
CA THR A 84 1.72 -16.11 -16.78
C THR A 84 0.98 -16.62 -15.54
N ILE A 85 0.75 -17.94 -15.45
CA ILE A 85 0.06 -18.54 -14.32
C ILE A 85 0.85 -18.38 -13.03
N LEU A 86 2.14 -18.73 -13.03
CA LEU A 86 2.95 -18.70 -11.81
C LEU A 86 3.24 -17.26 -11.37
N LEU A 87 3.59 -16.38 -12.31
CA LEU A 87 4.05 -15.02 -12.00
C LEU A 87 2.89 -14.07 -11.76
N LEU A 88 1.87 -14.06 -12.64
CA LEU A 88 0.79 -13.07 -12.54
C LEU A 88 -0.36 -13.60 -11.71
N TYR A 89 -0.92 -14.77 -12.03
CA TYR A 89 -2.04 -15.32 -11.27
C TYR A 89 -1.62 -15.78 -9.85
N GLY A 90 -0.46 -16.44 -9.73
CA GLY A 90 0.04 -16.92 -8.44
C GLY A 90 0.60 -15.83 -7.52
N GLY A 91 1.25 -14.80 -8.09
CA GLY A 91 1.98 -13.80 -7.32
C GLY A 91 1.55 -12.36 -7.58
N GLY A 92 1.55 -11.93 -8.84
CA GLY A 92 1.42 -10.54 -9.24
C GLY A 92 0.11 -9.90 -8.78
N ILE A 93 -1.02 -10.55 -9.07
CA ILE A 93 -2.36 -10.05 -8.68
C ILE A 93 -2.49 -10.00 -7.16
N PHE A 94 -2.09 -11.08 -6.48
CA PHE A 94 -2.17 -11.14 -5.01
C PHE A 94 -1.35 -10.02 -4.35
N VAL A 95 -0.10 -9.84 -4.78
CA VAL A 95 0.77 -8.79 -4.23
C VAL A 95 0.24 -7.40 -4.54
N LEU A 96 -0.27 -7.16 -5.75
CA LEU A 96 -0.86 -5.88 -6.12
C LEU A 96 -2.09 -5.56 -5.26
N ALA A 97 -3.03 -6.50 -5.14
CA ALA A 97 -4.24 -6.33 -4.35
C ALA A 97 -3.93 -6.09 -2.86
N LYS A 98 -3.03 -6.90 -2.29
CA LYS A 98 -2.57 -6.74 -0.90
C LYS A 98 -1.90 -5.40 -0.68
N SER A 99 -1.03 -4.97 -1.60
CA SER A 99 -0.33 -3.69 -1.51
C SER A 99 -1.30 -2.51 -1.59
N ALA A 100 -2.34 -2.60 -2.42
CA ALA A 100 -3.39 -1.60 -2.49
C ALA A 100 -4.15 -1.49 -1.15
N GLY A 101 -4.52 -2.62 -0.54
CA GLY A 101 -5.15 -2.65 0.78
C GLY A 101 -4.29 -1.99 1.86
N ASP A 102 -3.04 -2.43 2.00
CA ASP A 102 -2.07 -1.85 2.95
C ASP A 102 -1.90 -0.33 2.74
N TYR A 103 -1.93 0.14 1.49
CA TYR A 103 -1.85 1.56 1.17
C TYR A 103 -3.09 2.32 1.64
N PHE A 104 -4.29 1.78 1.40
CA PHE A 104 -5.54 2.37 1.88
C PHE A 104 -5.58 2.41 3.42
N ASP A 105 -5.17 1.34 4.09
CA ASP A 105 -5.09 1.27 5.54
C ASP A 105 -4.10 2.30 6.11
N PHE A 106 -2.93 2.44 5.47
CA PHE A 106 -1.97 3.47 5.83
C PHE A 106 -2.57 4.87 5.69
N ARG A 107 -3.27 5.15 4.58
CA ARG A 107 -3.93 6.44 4.34
C ARG A 107 -5.04 6.68 5.36
N MET A 108 -5.85 5.67 5.68
CA MET A 108 -6.90 5.74 6.68
C MET A 108 -6.32 6.06 8.06
N MET A 109 -5.27 5.35 8.47
CA MET A 109 -4.61 5.58 9.76
C MET A 109 -4.08 7.01 9.91
N GLN A 110 -3.62 7.65 8.83
CA GLN A 110 -3.23 9.07 8.88
C GLN A 110 -4.42 10.00 9.05
N ARG A 111 -5.57 9.71 8.42
CA ARG A 111 -6.81 10.49 8.63
C ARG A 111 -7.29 10.34 10.06
N ASP A 112 -7.24 9.13 10.60
CA ASP A 112 -7.62 8.81 11.98
C ASP A 112 -6.77 9.60 13.00
N LYS A 113 -5.47 9.73 12.76
CA LYS A 113 -4.58 10.55 13.61
C LYS A 113 -4.93 12.04 13.55
N LYS A 114 -5.33 12.55 12.38
CA LYS A 114 -5.76 13.95 12.20
C LYS A 114 -7.07 14.22 12.93
N VAL A 115 -8.07 13.34 12.74
CA VAL A 115 -9.40 13.47 13.37
C VAL A 115 -9.31 13.37 14.90
N LYS A 116 -8.50 12.43 15.42
CA LYS A 116 -8.34 12.23 16.88
C LYS A 116 -7.38 13.23 17.54
N GLY A 117 -6.84 14.21 16.78
CA GLY A 117 -5.89 15.21 17.31
C GLY A 117 -4.52 14.65 17.72
N PHE A 118 -4.20 13.41 17.37
CA PHE A 118 -2.88 12.81 17.62
C PHE A 118 -1.83 13.21 16.57
N TRP A 119 -2.24 13.93 15.53
CA TRP A 119 -1.38 14.43 14.48
C TRP A 119 -0.53 15.58 15.00
N ARG A 120 0.77 15.33 15.21
CA ARG A 120 1.73 16.37 15.60
C ARG A 120 2.22 17.07 14.34
N TRP A 121 1.73 18.27 14.09
CA TRP A 121 2.25 19.15 13.07
C TRP A 121 3.07 20.27 13.71
N ASN A 122 4.25 20.57 13.17
CA ASN A 122 5.07 21.67 13.63
C ASN A 122 4.62 22.95 12.91
N LEU A 123 3.61 23.63 13.44
CA LEU A 123 3.13 24.91 12.91
C LEU A 123 3.74 26.06 13.71
N SER A 124 4.44 26.97 13.04
CA SER A 124 4.72 28.32 13.52
C SER A 124 3.45 29.17 13.41
N GLU A 125 3.15 29.97 14.43
CA GLU A 125 2.06 30.98 14.42
C GLU A 125 0.64 30.46 14.08
N HIS A 126 0.17 29.41 14.78
CA HIS A 126 -1.17 28.88 14.55
C HIS A 126 -2.16 29.19 15.68
N ILE A 127 -3.43 29.41 15.31
CA ILE A 127 -4.55 29.60 16.23
C ILE A 127 -5.21 28.24 16.48
N VAL A 128 -5.38 27.88 17.75
CA VAL A 128 -6.14 26.69 18.16
C VAL A 128 -7.54 27.13 18.54
N ILE A 129 -8.53 26.76 17.73
CA ILE A 129 -9.94 27.01 18.03
C ILE A 129 -10.43 25.88 18.95
N ILE A 130 -10.69 26.21 20.21
CA ILE A 130 -11.30 25.29 21.16
C ILE A 130 -12.79 25.65 21.24
N ASN A 131 -13.64 24.75 20.73
CA ASN A 131 -15.07 24.86 20.96
C ASN A 131 -15.39 24.29 22.34
N THR A 132 -15.74 25.14 23.29
CA THR A 132 -16.33 24.74 24.57
C THR A 132 -17.85 24.92 24.45
N PRO A 133 -18.63 23.86 24.19
CA PRO A 133 -20.07 23.98 24.13
C PRO A 133 -20.58 24.42 25.51
N GLU A 134 -21.39 25.47 25.53
CA GLU A 134 -21.97 26.04 26.76
C GLU A 134 -23.15 25.20 27.29
N TYR A 135 -23.54 24.15 26.56
CA TYR A 135 -24.63 23.26 26.95
C TYR A 135 -24.23 22.39 28.14
N HIS A 136 -24.70 22.80 29.31
CA HIS A 136 -25.08 21.88 30.36
C HIS A 136 -26.19 20.98 29.80
N SER A 137 -25.90 19.71 29.63
CA SER A 137 -26.92 18.69 29.43
C SER A 137 -27.78 18.62 30.69
N GLU A 138 -28.82 19.44 30.78
CA GLU A 138 -30.01 18.99 31.48
C GLU A 138 -30.70 17.95 30.58
N GLN A 139 -30.56 16.70 31.02
CA GLN A 139 -31.32 15.50 30.63
C GLN A 139 -30.87 14.75 29.38
#